data_AF-A0A7X7WJD7-F1
#
_entry.id   AF-A0A7X7WJD7-F1
#
_cell.length_a   1.000
_cell.length_b   1.000
_cell.length_c   1.000
_cell.angle_alpha   90.00
_cell.angle_beta   90.00
_cell.angle_gamma   90.00
#
_symmetry.space_group_name_H-M   'P 1'
#
loop_
_entity.id
_entity.type
_entity.pdbx_description
1 polymer ?
#
loop_
_entity_poly.entity_id
_entity_poly.type
_entity_poly.pdbx_seq_one_letter_code
_entity_poly.pdbx_strand_id
1 'polypeptide(L)'
;KSTTSPAGRTVEANGYPFRMCELLATLDGAVYLERCAVNTPANVIKAKKAIKKAFTLQLEKRGFTMVEIISQCPTDWGVTPLQAIEFVKNSMIPYFPLGVYKSPEKTAATKPELVKV
;
A
#
# COMPACT_ATOMS: atom_id res chain seq x y z
N LYS A 1 7.60 8.26 16.78
CA LYS A 1 8.40 7.57 17.83
C LYS A 1 7.76 6.20 18.06
N SER A 2 8.55 5.14 18.18
CA SER A 2 8.09 3.77 18.45
C SER A 2 9.17 3.03 19.24
N THR A 3 8.88 1.81 19.72
CA THR A 3 9.88 0.96 20.40
C THR A 3 11.12 0.70 19.54
N THR A 4 10.91 0.53 18.23
CA THR A 4 11.98 0.30 17.23
C THR A 4 12.54 1.58 16.62
N SER A 5 11.96 2.75 16.95
CA SER A 5 12.48 4.07 16.56
C SER A 5 12.25 5.08 17.70
N PRO A 6 13.02 4.98 18.81
CA PRO A 6 12.78 5.78 20.01
C PRO A 6 12.96 7.29 19.81
N ALA A 7 13.86 7.69 18.90
CA ALA A 7 14.06 9.08 18.49
C ALA A 7 13.03 9.55 17.44
N GLY A 8 12.15 8.66 16.96
CA GLY A 8 11.29 8.92 15.81
C GLY A 8 12.05 8.79 14.48
N ARG A 9 11.49 9.39 13.44
CA ARG A 9 12.09 9.50 12.11
C ARG A 9 12.10 10.97 11.71
N THR A 10 13.20 11.43 11.14
CA THR A 10 13.34 12.80 10.62
C THR A 10 13.75 12.76 9.15
N VAL A 11 13.46 13.82 8.39
CA VAL A 11 13.77 13.85 6.96
C VAL A 11 15.29 13.88 6.75
N GLU A 12 16.02 14.54 7.64
CA GLU A 12 17.49 14.69 7.56
C GLU A 12 18.20 13.35 7.75
N ALA A 13 17.69 12.49 8.65
CA ALA A 13 18.30 11.21 8.96
C ALA A 13 17.74 10.05 8.11
N ASN A 14 16.47 10.14 7.68
CA ASN A 14 15.75 9.01 7.08
C ASN A 14 15.16 9.29 5.70
N GLY A 15 15.23 10.54 5.22
CA GLY A 15 14.55 10.96 4.01
C GLY A 15 13.03 10.99 4.13
N TYR A 16 12.38 11.22 3.00
CA TYR A 16 10.92 11.19 2.92
C TYR A 16 10.38 9.75 2.88
N PRO A 17 9.17 9.49 3.44
CA PRO A 17 8.54 8.18 3.34
C PRO A 17 8.40 7.72 1.89
N PHE A 18 8.81 6.48 1.62
CA PHE A 18 8.69 5.85 0.31
C PHE A 18 7.23 5.62 -0.05
N ARG A 19 6.86 6.02 -1.28
CA ARG A 19 5.56 5.75 -1.87
C ARG A 19 5.64 4.44 -2.66
N MET A 20 5.46 3.32 -1.97
CA MET A 20 5.80 1.98 -2.49
C MET A 20 4.99 1.60 -3.73
N CYS A 21 3.68 1.90 -3.75
CA CYS A 21 2.86 1.62 -4.93
C CYS A 21 3.34 2.36 -6.19
N GLU A 22 3.74 3.62 -6.06
CA GLU A 22 4.26 4.48 -7.13
C GLU A 22 5.63 3.98 -7.60
N LEU A 23 6.51 3.67 -6.65
CA LEU A 23 7.84 3.12 -6.94
C LEU A 23 7.76 1.79 -7.69
N LEU A 24 6.94 0.85 -7.20
CA LEU A 24 6.83 -0.47 -7.80
C LEU A 24 5.99 -0.48 -9.07
N ALA A 25 5.16 0.54 -9.32
CA ALA A 25 4.36 0.64 -10.53
C ALA A 25 5.23 0.74 -11.80
N THR A 26 6.46 1.24 -11.67
CA THR A 26 7.41 1.32 -12.79
C THR A 26 8.07 -0.02 -13.11
N LEU A 27 7.91 -1.05 -12.28
CA LEU A 27 8.50 -2.37 -12.51
C LEU A 27 7.61 -3.21 -13.41
N ASP A 28 8.16 -3.77 -14.49
CA ASP A 28 7.41 -4.60 -15.44
C ASP A 28 6.82 -5.87 -14.80
N GLY A 29 7.53 -6.47 -13.84
CA GLY A 29 7.11 -7.71 -13.17
C GLY A 29 5.93 -7.59 -12.20
N ALA A 30 5.52 -6.38 -11.81
CA ALA A 30 4.34 -6.18 -11.00
C ALA A 30 3.07 -6.25 -11.87
N VAL A 31 2.07 -7.04 -11.48
CA VAL A 31 0.80 -7.15 -12.23
C VAL A 31 -0.38 -6.53 -11.51
N TYR A 32 -0.27 -6.31 -10.20
CA TYR A 32 -1.31 -5.62 -9.44
C TYR A 32 -0.74 -4.91 -8.22
N LEU A 33 -1.01 -3.61 -8.13
CA LEU A 33 -0.61 -2.75 -7.03
C LEU A 33 -1.81 -1.88 -6.65
N GLU A 34 -2.28 -2.02 -5.42
CA GLU A 34 -3.39 -1.20 -4.90
C GLU A 34 -3.06 -0.69 -3.50
N ARG A 35 -3.32 0.60 -3.26
CA ARG A 35 -3.28 1.20 -1.93
C ARG A 35 -4.69 1.34 -1.38
N CYS A 36 -4.91 0.75 -0.21
CA CYS A 36 -6.16 0.83 0.54
C CYS A 36 -5.94 1.44 1.93
N ALA A 37 -7.02 1.72 2.64
CA ALA A 37 -7.00 2.11 4.05
C ALA A 37 -7.97 1.24 4.86
N VAL A 38 -7.89 1.28 6.18
CA VAL A 38 -8.83 0.60 7.10
C VAL A 38 -9.45 1.54 8.13
N ASN A 39 -9.46 2.84 7.84
CA ASN A 39 -9.99 3.88 8.72
C ASN A 39 -11.53 4.01 8.71
N THR A 40 -12.23 3.37 7.77
CA THR A 40 -13.71 3.35 7.70
C THR A 40 -14.22 1.97 7.28
N PRO A 41 -15.48 1.59 7.61
CA PRO A 41 -16.06 0.31 7.17
C PRO A 41 -16.03 0.12 5.64
N ALA A 42 -16.29 1.19 4.89
CA ALA A 42 -16.21 1.17 3.43
C ALA A 42 -14.80 0.84 2.94
N ASN A 43 -13.77 1.42 3.57
CA ASN A 43 -12.37 1.16 3.21
C ASN A 43 -11.94 -0.26 3.62
N VAL A 44 -12.44 -0.79 4.74
CA VAL A 44 -12.23 -2.21 5.13
C VAL A 44 -12.78 -3.17 4.08
N ILE A 45 -13.98 -2.91 3.54
CA ILE A 45 -14.57 -3.72 2.47
C ILE A 45 -13.72 -3.65 1.19
N LYS A 46 -13.21 -2.46 0.83
CA LYS A 46 -12.30 -2.29 -0.31
C LYS A 46 -10.99 -3.05 -0.10
N ALA A 47 -10.36 -2.92 1.06
CA ALA A 47 -9.14 -3.66 1.41
C ALA A 47 -9.34 -5.18 1.31
N LYS A 48 -10.46 -5.72 1.82
CA LYS A 48 -10.80 -7.14 1.68
C LYS A 48 -10.88 -7.58 0.20
N LYS A 49 -11.50 -6.77 -0.65
CA LYS A 49 -11.60 -7.04 -2.10
C LYS A 49 -10.22 -6.99 -2.77
N ALA A 50 -9.40 -6.01 -2.43
CA ALA A 50 -8.05 -5.85 -2.97
C ALA A 50 -7.14 -7.03 -2.60
N ILE A 51 -7.15 -7.45 -1.32
CA ILE A 51 -6.40 -8.63 -0.85
C ILE A 51 -6.85 -9.88 -1.60
N LYS A 52 -8.17 -10.10 -1.74
CA LYS A 52 -8.70 -11.23 -2.50
C LYS A 52 -8.20 -11.22 -3.95
N LYS A 53 -8.29 -10.07 -4.63
CA LYS A 53 -7.81 -9.91 -6.02
C LYS A 53 -6.32 -10.19 -6.15
N ALA A 54 -5.49 -9.65 -5.24
CA ALA A 54 -4.05 -9.86 -5.25
C ALA A 54 -3.66 -11.34 -5.16
N PHE A 55 -4.29 -12.08 -4.25
CA PHE A 55 -4.06 -13.53 -4.11
C PHE A 55 -4.62 -14.33 -5.29
N THR A 56 -5.80 -13.98 -5.82
CA THR A 56 -6.35 -14.64 -7.01
C THR A 56 -5.37 -14.55 -8.19
N LEU A 57 -4.80 -13.37 -8.46
CA LEU A 57 -3.81 -13.19 -9.53
C LEU A 57 -2.52 -13.99 -9.29
N GLN A 58 -2.07 -14.12 -8.05
CA GLN A 58 -0.92 -14.96 -7.71
C GLN A 58 -1.20 -16.45 -7.91
N LEU A 59 -2.37 -16.93 -7.49
CA LEU A 59 -2.81 -18.32 -7.69
C LEU A 59 -2.94 -18.66 -9.18
N GLU A 60 -3.38 -17.70 -9.99
CA GLU A 60 -3.41 -17.78 -11.45
C GLU A 60 -2.02 -17.65 -12.11
N LYS A 61 -0.94 -17.56 -11.32
CA LYS A 61 0.46 -17.42 -11.77
C LYS A 61 0.68 -16.20 -12.68
N ARG A 62 -0.05 -15.11 -12.45
CA ARG A 62 0.01 -13.93 -13.31
C ARG A 62 1.20 -13.01 -13.02
N GLY A 63 1.79 -13.10 -11.83
CA GLY A 63 3.00 -12.35 -11.46
C GLY A 63 2.94 -11.77 -10.06
N PHE A 64 3.82 -10.80 -9.78
CA PHE A 64 3.92 -10.16 -8.47
C PHE A 64 2.74 -9.23 -8.19
N THR A 65 2.16 -9.34 -7.00
CA THR A 65 1.09 -8.46 -6.53
C THR A 65 1.43 -7.87 -5.17
N MET A 66 0.98 -6.64 -4.92
CA MET A 66 1.14 -5.98 -3.61
C MET A 66 -0.12 -5.17 -3.27
N VAL A 67 -0.53 -5.24 -2.01
CA VAL A 67 -1.58 -4.39 -1.44
C VAL A 67 -0.97 -3.60 -0.29
N GLU A 68 -0.89 -2.28 -0.44
CA GLU A 68 -0.42 -1.36 0.61
C GLU A 68 -1.62 -0.92 1.44
N ILE A 69 -1.60 -1.18 2.75
CA ILE A 69 -2.74 -0.90 3.64
C ILE A 69 -2.36 0.17 4.66
N ILE A 70 -2.99 1.34 4.54
CA ILE A 70 -2.90 2.38 5.57
C ILE A 70 -3.74 1.96 6.77
N SER A 71 -3.06 1.71 7.88
CA SER A 71 -3.66 1.35 9.17
C SER A 71 -3.23 2.32 10.26
N GLN A 72 -4.15 2.62 11.17
CA GLN A 72 -3.92 3.43 12.35
C GLN A 72 -3.55 2.54 13.55
N CYS A 73 -2.43 2.86 14.21
CA CYS A 73 -2.04 2.26 15.49
C CYS A 73 -2.16 3.34 16.59
N PRO A 74 -3.33 3.51 17.21
CA PRO A 74 -3.55 4.57 18.20
C PRO A 74 -2.57 4.48 19.38
N THR A 75 -2.18 3.26 19.75
CA THR A 75 -1.21 2.99 20.82
C THR A 75 0.15 3.61 20.54
N ASP A 76 0.72 3.39 19.34
CA ASP A 76 2.04 3.93 19.00
C ASP A 76 2.03 5.45 18.86
N TRP A 77 0.88 6.04 18.53
CA TRP A 77 0.71 7.48 18.37
C TRP A 77 0.34 8.19 19.68
N GLY A 78 -0.03 7.45 20.73
CA GLY A 78 -0.45 8.02 22.01
C GLY A 78 -1.74 8.85 21.90
N VAL A 79 -2.63 8.49 20.97
CA VAL A 79 -3.90 9.21 20.71
C VAL A 79 -5.10 8.27 20.82
N THR A 80 -6.29 8.83 20.95
CA THR A 80 -7.52 8.02 20.95
C THR A 80 -7.76 7.37 19.58
N PRO A 81 -8.50 6.24 19.52
CA PRO A 81 -8.86 5.61 18.25
C PRO A 81 -9.55 6.56 17.25
N LEU A 82 -10.40 7.47 17.74
CA LEU A 82 -11.08 8.47 16.89
C LEU A 82 -10.10 9.49 16.31
N GLN A 83 -9.18 10.00 17.12
CA GLN A 83 -8.13 10.91 16.64
C GLN A 83 -7.22 10.23 15.62
N ALA A 84 -6.91 8.94 15.81
CA ALA A 84 -6.09 8.17 14.88
C ALA A 84 -6.77 8.01 13.50
N ILE A 85 -8.09 7.77 13.49
CA ILE A 85 -8.89 7.73 12.25
C ILE A 85 -8.85 9.08 11.52
N GLU A 86 -9.00 10.18 12.26
CA GLU A 86 -9.01 11.53 11.68
C GLU A 86 -7.62 11.91 11.15
N PHE A 87 -6.54 11.51 11.84
CA PHE A 87 -5.17 11.67 11.35
C PHE A 87 -4.93 10.92 10.03
N VAL A 88 -5.41 9.66 9.93
CA VAL A 88 -5.32 8.92 8.67
C VAL A 88 -6.03 9.66 7.54
N LYS A 89 -7.23 10.17 7.81
CA LYS A 89 -8.04 10.88 6.83
C LYS A 89 -7.42 12.20 6.37
N ASN A 90 -6.91 13.00 7.30
CA ASN A 90 -6.49 14.39 7.02
C ASN A 90 -5.01 14.53 6.70
N SER A 91 -4.17 13.56 7.08
CA SER A 91 -2.71 13.63 6.91
C SER A 91 -2.19 12.48 6.05
N MET A 92 -2.49 11.22 6.41
CA MET A 92 -1.90 10.06 5.73
C MET A 92 -2.45 9.86 4.31
N ILE A 93 -3.78 9.86 4.13
CA ILE A 93 -4.40 9.63 2.81
C ILE A 93 -4.02 10.72 1.78
N PRO A 94 -3.96 12.01 2.13
CA PRO A 94 -3.47 13.03 1.21
C PRO A 94 -2.02 12.81 0.77
N TYR A 95 -1.14 12.37 1.67
CA TYR A 95 0.25 12.07 1.32
C TYR A 95 0.41 10.75 0.56
N PHE A 96 -0.45 9.76 0.86
CA PHE A 96 -0.50 8.43 0.25
C PHE A 96 -1.87 8.18 -0.40
N PRO A 97 -2.11 8.71 -1.61
CA PRO A 97 -3.41 8.63 -2.26
C PRO A 97 -3.88 7.18 -2.44
N LEU A 98 -5.13 6.90 -2.10
CA LEU A 98 -5.71 5.56 -2.29
C LEU A 98 -6.00 5.30 -3.77
N GLY A 99 -5.88 4.05 -4.20
CA GLY A 99 -6.24 3.67 -5.56
C GLY A 99 -5.43 2.51 -6.12
N VAL A 100 -5.77 2.16 -7.36
CA VAL A 100 -5.12 1.11 -8.14
C VAL A 100 -4.02 1.73 -9.00
N TYR A 101 -2.77 1.42 -8.66
CA TYR A 101 -1.57 1.92 -9.32
C TYR A 101 -1.14 1.05 -10.50
N LYS A 102 -1.36 -0.27 -10.40
CA LYS A 102 -1.15 -1.19 -11.51
C LYS A 102 -2.23 -2.26 -11.51
N SER A 103 -2.73 -2.60 -12.68
CA SER A 103 -3.69 -3.70 -12.83
C SER A 103 -3.57 -4.37 -14.19
N PRO A 104 -3.98 -5.64 -14.31
CA PRO A 104 -3.91 -6.35 -15.57
C PRO A 104 -4.86 -5.80 -16.63
N GLU A 105 -5.94 -5.11 -16.22
CA GLU A 105 -6.87 -4.46 -17.16
C GLU A 105 -6.29 -3.17 -17.75
N LYS A 106 -5.31 -2.55 -17.08
CA LYS A 106 -4.65 -1.31 -17.52
C LYS A 106 -3.32 -1.54 -18.24
N THR A 107 -2.75 -2.73 -18.13
CA THR A 107 -1.43 -3.06 -18.70
C THR A 107 -1.63 -4.09 -19.80
N ALA A 108 -1.47 -3.68 -21.07
CA ALA A 108 -1.49 -4.62 -22.20
C ALA A 108 -0.42 -5.69 -21.96
N ALA A 109 -0.86 -6.95 -21.89
CA ALA A 109 -0.05 -8.08 -21.49
C ALA A 109 1.08 -8.35 -22.51
N THR A 110 2.27 -7.83 -22.25
CA THR A 110 3.51 -8.41 -22.76
C THR A 110 3.83 -9.59 -21.86
N LYS A 111 3.57 -10.81 -22.35
CA LYS A 111 4.10 -12.02 -21.71
C LYS A 111 5.62 -11.88 -21.71
N PRO A 112 6.30 -11.83 -20.56
CA PRO A 112 7.74 -11.94 -20.57
C PRO A 112 8.06 -13.38 -20.96
N GLU A 113 8.73 -13.54 -22.10
CA GLU A 113 9.51 -14.73 -22.37
C GLU A 113 10.46 -14.93 -21.19
N LEU A 114 10.53 -16.15 -20.65
CA LEU A 114 11.37 -16.49 -19.51
C LEU A 114 12.82 -16.06 -19.78
N VAL A 115 13.23 -14.91 -19.24
CA VAL A 115 14.63 -14.52 -19.20
C VAL A 115 15.31 -15.46 -18.21
N LYS A 116 15.87 -16.56 -18.73
CA LYS A 116 16.77 -17.43 -17.98
C LYS A 116 18.03 -16.60 -17.70
N VAL A 117 18.20 -16.20 -16.45
CA VAL A 117 19.45 -15.61 -15.93
C VAL A 117 20.43 -16.72 -15.63
#